data_AF-A0A7G2CD05-F1
#
_entry.id   AF-A0A7G2CD05-F1
#
_cell.length_a   1.000
_cell.length_b   1.000
_cell.length_c   1.000
_cell.angle_alpha   90.00
_cell.angle_beta   90.00
_cell.angle_gamma   90.00
#
_symmetry.space_group_name_H-M   'P 1'
#
loop_
_entity.id
_entity.type
_entity.pdbx_description
1 polymer ?
#
loop_
_entity_poly.entity_id
_entity_poly.type
_entity_poly.pdbx_seq_one_letter_code
_entity_poly.pdbx_strand_id
1 'polypeptide(L)'
;MPPTQQQEYLHAVALRYFFFFSPFFSRLELYFLSSMSATQAALAKVRSRMIKTARGFHDYNFRTYFVNHIKDDFTALAAKSTEEQKAFLAKDARKQLKEMQRMVLVSRLYADNRKVFVDRNEKDASPPPASKE
;
A
#
# COMPACT_ATOMS: atom_id res chain seq x y z
N MET A 1 28.77 31.54 -9.69
CA MET A 1 28.64 30.07 -9.71
C MET A 1 27.17 29.74 -9.52
N PRO A 2 26.47 29.25 -10.56
CA PRO A 2 25.07 28.87 -10.41
C PRO A 2 24.96 27.49 -9.73
N PRO A 3 23.97 27.30 -8.84
CA PRO A 3 23.76 26.05 -8.13
C PRO A 3 23.38 24.91 -9.08
N THR A 4 23.85 23.70 -8.74
CA THR A 4 23.67 22.47 -9.50
C THR A 4 22.21 22.03 -9.56
N GLN A 5 21.76 21.63 -10.75
CA GLN A 5 20.40 21.17 -11.10
C GLN A 5 19.82 20.04 -10.23
N GLN A 6 20.56 19.49 -9.27
CA GLN A 6 20.07 18.44 -8.37
C GLN A 6 19.39 18.98 -7.10
N GLN A 7 19.51 20.28 -6.78
CA GLN A 7 18.80 20.87 -5.63
C GLN A 7 17.40 21.41 -5.98
N GLU A 8 17.10 21.69 -7.25
CA GLU A 8 15.77 22.17 -7.67
C GLU A 8 14.70 21.07 -7.72
N TYR A 9 15.06 19.80 -7.93
CA TYR A 9 14.08 18.71 -7.95
C TYR A 9 13.53 18.33 -6.56
N LEU A 10 14.28 18.61 -5.49
CA LEU A 10 13.85 18.31 -4.12
C LEU A 10 13.00 19.44 -3.50
N HIS A 11 13.07 20.66 -4.05
CA HIS A 11 12.16 21.75 -3.68
C HIS A 11 10.85 21.76 -4.49
N ALA A 12 10.86 21.22 -5.72
CA ALA A 12 9.66 21.17 -6.59
C ALA A 12 8.63 20.08 -6.20
N VAL A 13 9.00 19.09 -5.39
CA VAL A 13 8.07 18.01 -4.94
C VAL A 13 7.53 18.26 -3.52
N ALA A 14 8.13 19.18 -2.77
CA ALA A 14 7.74 19.51 -1.39
C ALA A 14 6.65 20.59 -1.27
N LEU A 15 6.25 21.24 -2.36
CA LEU A 15 5.28 22.36 -2.36
C LEU A 15 3.95 22.00 -3.03
N ARG A 16 3.38 20.83 -2.70
CA ARG A 16 1.97 20.52 -3.04
C ARG A 16 1.14 20.03 -1.87
N TYR A 17 1.68 20.10 -0.66
CA TYR A 17 0.98 19.79 0.58
C TYR A 17 1.30 20.86 1.63
N PHE A 18 0.51 21.95 1.67
CA PHE A 18 -0.22 22.43 2.86
C PHE A 18 -0.63 23.92 2.73
N PHE A 19 -1.95 24.14 2.79
CA PHE A 19 -2.69 25.28 3.37
C PHE A 19 -2.55 26.69 2.77
N PHE A 20 -3.62 27.12 2.10
CA PHE A 20 -4.09 28.51 2.20
C PHE A 20 -5.56 28.54 2.62
N PHE A 21 -5.80 29.39 3.61
CA PHE A 21 -7.02 29.63 4.34
C PHE A 21 -7.99 30.45 3.48
N SER A 22 -9.26 30.06 3.40
CA SER A 22 -10.38 30.97 3.11
C SER A 22 -11.58 30.55 3.95
N PRO A 23 -12.14 31.45 4.77
CA PRO A 23 -13.40 31.22 5.48
C PRO A 23 -14.51 31.98 4.74
N PHE A 24 -15.30 31.32 3.89
CA PHE A 24 -16.69 31.70 3.58
C PHE A 24 -17.23 30.81 2.46
N PHE A 25 -17.92 29.72 2.81
CA PHE A 25 -19.08 29.25 2.04
C PHE A 25 -19.98 28.47 3.01
N SER A 26 -20.93 29.22 3.56
CA SER A 26 -22.35 28.90 3.45
C SER A 26 -22.80 27.50 3.88
N ARG A 27 -23.21 27.40 5.15
CA ARG A 27 -24.52 26.91 5.63
C ARG A 27 -25.44 26.25 4.57
N LEU A 28 -25.09 25.06 4.06
CA LEU A 28 -25.99 24.02 3.53
C LEU A 28 -25.13 22.83 3.10
N GLU A 29 -24.93 21.83 3.96
CA GLU A 29 -24.54 20.43 3.63
C GLU A 29 -24.55 19.62 4.95
N LEU A 30 -25.56 19.89 5.78
CA LEU A 30 -25.82 19.14 7.01
C LEU A 30 -26.64 17.87 6.68
N TYR A 31 -26.28 17.12 5.64
CA TYR A 31 -27.00 15.90 5.22
C TYR A 31 -26.12 14.81 4.58
N PHE A 32 -24.79 14.88 4.68
CA PHE A 32 -23.89 13.84 4.15
C PHE A 32 -22.98 13.19 5.21
N LEU A 33 -23.41 13.09 6.47
CA LEU A 33 -22.92 12.01 7.33
C LEU A 33 -23.63 10.72 6.89
N SER A 34 -23.19 10.16 5.76
CA SER A 34 -23.42 8.75 5.46
C SER A 34 -22.84 7.95 6.61
N SER A 35 -23.71 7.49 7.52
CA SER A 35 -23.31 6.55 8.55
C SER A 35 -22.75 5.32 7.84
N MET A 36 -21.44 5.07 7.98
CA MET A 36 -20.84 3.83 7.47
C MET A 36 -21.67 2.67 8.01
N SER A 37 -22.24 1.86 7.11
CA SER A 37 -22.98 0.69 7.55
C SER A 37 -22.07 -0.22 8.38
N ALA A 38 -22.63 -0.91 9.38
CA ALA A 38 -21.85 -1.79 10.24
C ALA A 38 -21.03 -2.82 9.43
N THR A 39 -21.55 -3.25 8.28
CA THR A 39 -20.86 -4.11 7.30
C THR A 39 -19.61 -3.43 6.73
N GLN A 40 -19.72 -2.17 6.29
CA GLN A 40 -18.59 -1.41 5.73
C GLN A 40 -17.50 -1.18 6.79
N ALA A 41 -17.88 -0.89 8.04
CA ALA A 41 -16.94 -0.75 9.15
C ALA A 41 -16.20 -2.08 9.45
N ALA A 42 -16.93 -3.20 9.43
CA ALA A 42 -16.35 -4.53 9.62
C ALA A 42 -15.36 -4.87 8.50
N LEU A 43 -15.72 -4.62 7.23
CA LEU A 43 -14.84 -4.81 6.07
C LEU A 43 -13.57 -3.95 6.18
N ALA A 44 -13.71 -2.66 6.50
CA ALA A 44 -12.57 -1.77 6.69
C ALA A 44 -11.61 -2.27 7.79
N LYS A 45 -12.16 -2.81 8.88
CA LYS A 45 -11.37 -3.41 9.97
C LYS A 45 -10.61 -4.66 9.52
N VAL A 46 -11.26 -5.55 8.76
CA VAL A 46 -10.60 -6.75 8.21
C VAL A 46 -9.51 -6.34 7.23
N ARG A 47 -9.80 -5.45 6.26
CA ARG A 47 -8.83 -4.90 5.31
C ARG A 47 -7.60 -4.34 6.00
N SER A 48 -7.81 -3.51 7.03
CA SER A 48 -6.72 -2.88 7.79
C SER A 48 -5.84 -3.92 8.49
N ARG A 49 -6.45 -4.96 9.07
CA ARG A 49 -5.72 -6.09 9.66
C ARG A 49 -4.93 -6.86 8.62
N MET A 50 -5.54 -7.14 7.47
CA MET A 50 -4.89 -7.85 6.37
C MET A 50 -3.68 -7.09 5.84
N ILE A 51 -3.82 -5.78 5.58
CA ILE A 51 -2.70 -4.92 5.16
C ILE A 51 -1.59 -4.89 6.23
N LYS A 52 -1.96 -4.79 7.52
CA LYS A 52 -0.98 -4.84 8.62
C LYS A 52 -0.24 -6.18 8.67
N THR A 53 -0.94 -7.29 8.43
CA THR A 53 -0.32 -8.62 8.34
C THR A 53 0.59 -8.73 7.11
N ALA A 54 0.17 -8.26 5.93
CA ALA A 54 0.99 -8.28 4.72
C ALA A 54 2.31 -7.50 4.88
N ARG A 55 2.31 -6.41 5.65
CA ARG A 55 3.55 -5.69 6.00
C ARG A 55 4.54 -6.53 6.82
N GLY A 56 4.11 -7.65 7.37
CA GLY A 56 4.94 -8.58 8.11
C GLY A 56 5.78 -9.52 7.26
N PHE A 57 5.50 -9.65 5.95
CA PHE A 57 6.35 -10.41 5.02
C PHE A 57 7.76 -9.84 4.98
N HIS A 58 8.76 -10.72 5.04
CA HIS A 58 10.17 -10.35 5.02
C HIS A 58 10.53 -9.73 3.65
N ASP A 59 10.22 -10.46 2.58
CA ASP A 59 10.51 -10.08 1.20
C ASP A 59 9.63 -8.91 0.72
N TYR A 60 10.25 -7.95 0.04
CA TYR A 60 9.60 -6.75 -0.49
C TYR A 60 8.53 -7.05 -1.53
N ASN A 61 8.80 -7.96 -2.46
CA ASN A 61 7.89 -8.31 -3.55
C ASN A 61 6.61 -8.91 -2.99
N PHE A 62 6.72 -9.82 -2.02
CA PHE A 62 5.55 -10.38 -1.35
C PHE A 62 4.77 -9.32 -0.59
N ARG A 63 5.45 -8.44 0.17
CA ARG A 63 4.79 -7.35 0.89
C ARG A 63 4.01 -6.44 -0.05
N THR A 64 4.62 -6.01 -1.15
CA THR A 64 3.99 -5.11 -2.13
C THR A 64 2.85 -5.80 -2.86
N TYR A 65 3.05 -7.03 -3.32
CA TYR A 65 2.03 -7.85 -3.97
C TYR A 65 0.78 -8.00 -3.10
N PHE A 66 0.93 -8.50 -1.87
CA PHE A 66 -0.21 -8.72 -0.99
C PHE A 66 -0.91 -7.42 -0.60
N VAL A 67 -0.16 -6.32 -0.35
CA VAL A 67 -0.79 -5.03 -0.04
C VAL A 67 -1.65 -4.53 -1.21
N ASN A 68 -1.18 -4.63 -2.44
CA ASN A 68 -1.94 -4.19 -3.61
C ASN A 68 -3.12 -5.12 -3.86
N HIS A 69 -2.91 -6.43 -3.84
CA HIS A 69 -3.98 -7.40 -4.06
C HIS A 69 -5.12 -7.28 -3.03
N ILE A 70 -4.79 -7.08 -1.74
CA ILE A 70 -5.81 -6.83 -0.70
C ILE A 70 -6.59 -5.54 -0.99
N LYS A 71 -5.96 -4.49 -1.54
CA LYS A 71 -6.68 -3.27 -1.89
C LYS A 71 -7.65 -3.52 -3.04
N ASP A 72 -7.20 -4.25 -4.06
CA ASP A 72 -7.99 -4.54 -5.26
C ASP A 72 -9.17 -5.45 -4.89
N ASP A 73 -8.94 -6.51 -4.12
CA ASP A 73 -9.97 -7.44 -3.64
C ASP A 73 -11.05 -6.73 -2.84
N PHE A 74 -10.66 -5.84 -1.92
CA PHE A 74 -11.63 -5.08 -1.12
C PHE A 74 -12.35 -3.99 -1.93
N THR A 75 -11.73 -3.50 -3.01
CA THR A 75 -12.39 -2.58 -3.95
C THR A 75 -13.45 -3.33 -4.76
N ALA A 76 -13.11 -4.52 -5.26
CA ALA A 76 -14.05 -5.40 -5.93
C ALA A 76 -15.18 -5.86 -4.99
N LEU A 77 -14.86 -6.17 -3.72
CA LEU A 77 -15.86 -6.55 -2.72
C LEU A 77 -16.79 -5.39 -2.32
N ALA A 78 -16.29 -4.15 -2.32
CA ALA A 78 -17.13 -2.98 -2.06
C ALA A 78 -18.15 -2.72 -3.18
N ALA A 79 -17.84 -3.13 -4.42
CA ALA A 79 -18.76 -3.05 -5.56
C ALA A 79 -19.85 -4.15 -5.55
N LYS A 80 -19.73 -5.16 -4.68
CA LYS A 80 -20.71 -6.26 -4.53
C LYS A 80 -21.88 -5.88 -3.64
N SER A 81 -22.93 -6.71 -3.66
CA SER A 81 -24.12 -6.55 -2.82
C SER A 81 -23.80 -6.67 -1.33
N THR A 82 -24.68 -6.14 -0.47
CA THR A 82 -24.48 -6.17 0.99
C THR A 82 -24.52 -7.61 1.52
N GLU A 83 -25.31 -8.48 0.90
CA GLU A 83 -25.46 -9.89 1.23
C GLU A 83 -24.16 -10.66 0.96
N GLU A 84 -23.52 -10.42 -0.19
CA GLU A 84 -22.22 -11.01 -0.53
C GLU A 84 -21.11 -10.52 0.41
N GLN A 85 -21.12 -9.23 0.74
CA GLN A 85 -20.20 -8.66 1.72
C GLN A 85 -20.34 -9.32 3.10
N LYS A 86 -21.58 -9.54 3.57
CA LYS A 86 -21.85 -10.25 4.84
C LYS A 86 -21.43 -11.71 4.76
N ALA A 87 -21.66 -12.40 3.64
CA ALA A 87 -21.24 -13.78 3.45
C ALA A 87 -19.71 -13.92 3.53
N PHE A 88 -18.97 -13.02 2.87
CA PHE A 88 -17.52 -12.94 2.96
C PHE A 88 -17.04 -12.73 4.41
N LEU A 89 -17.64 -11.77 5.13
CA LEU A 89 -17.29 -11.50 6.53
C LEU A 89 -17.51 -12.71 7.43
N ALA A 90 -18.58 -13.49 7.19
CA ALA A 90 -18.93 -14.64 8.01
C ALA A 90 -18.01 -15.86 7.79
N LYS A 91 -17.62 -16.13 6.54
CA LYS A 91 -16.93 -17.38 6.17
C LYS A 91 -15.45 -17.18 5.85
N ASP A 92 -15.13 -16.17 5.05
CA ASP A 92 -13.84 -16.09 4.36
C ASP A 92 -12.86 -15.14 5.05
N ALA A 93 -13.35 -13.99 5.55
CA ALA A 93 -12.51 -12.94 6.12
C ALA A 93 -11.55 -13.44 7.22
N ARG A 94 -12.06 -14.25 8.16
CA ARG A 94 -11.24 -14.80 9.26
C ARG A 94 -10.28 -15.89 8.78
N LYS A 95 -10.72 -16.70 7.81
CA LYS A 95 -9.93 -17.79 7.24
C LYS A 95 -8.72 -17.22 6.49
N GLN A 96 -8.96 -16.29 5.56
CA GLN A 96 -7.93 -15.64 4.77
C GLN A 96 -6.92 -14.87 5.65
N LEU A 97 -7.41 -14.16 6.68
CA LEU A 97 -6.51 -13.49 7.62
C LEU A 97 -5.59 -14.48 8.35
N LYS A 98 -6.11 -15.62 8.82
CA LYS A 98 -5.30 -16.66 9.47
C LYS A 98 -4.29 -17.30 8.51
N GLU A 99 -4.70 -17.56 7.27
CA GLU A 99 -3.81 -18.10 6.23
C GLU A 99 -2.65 -17.15 5.98
N MET A 100 -2.92 -15.85 5.82
CA MET A 100 -1.87 -14.87 5.63
C MET A 100 -0.96 -14.71 6.84
N GLN A 101 -1.49 -14.78 8.06
CA GLN A 101 -0.66 -14.79 9.27
C GLN A 101 0.32 -15.97 9.29
N ARG A 102 -0.11 -17.17 8.86
CA ARG A 102 0.77 -18.33 8.72
C ARG A 102 1.81 -18.13 7.63
N MET A 103 1.42 -17.60 6.47
CA MET A 103 2.35 -17.31 5.37
C MET A 103 3.45 -16.32 5.80
N VAL A 104 3.09 -15.29 6.56
CA VAL A 104 4.05 -14.34 7.13
C VAL A 104 5.02 -15.03 8.09
N LEU A 105 4.52 -15.90 8.96
CA LEU A 105 5.36 -16.66 9.89
C LEU A 105 6.36 -17.56 9.14
N VAL A 106 5.87 -18.31 8.15
CA VAL A 106 6.72 -19.15 7.29
C VAL A 106 7.75 -18.29 6.55
N SER A 107 7.34 -17.16 5.96
CA SER A 107 8.26 -16.25 5.27
C SER A 107 9.40 -15.76 6.17
N ARG A 108 9.14 -15.55 7.47
CA ARG A 108 10.17 -15.15 8.43
C ARG A 108 11.09 -16.30 8.82
N LEU A 109 10.55 -17.50 9.01
CA LEU A 109 11.35 -18.69 9.36
C LEU A 109 12.37 -19.04 8.28
N TYR A 110 12.06 -18.76 7.02
CA TYR A 110 12.95 -19.04 5.88
C TYR A 110 13.66 -17.80 5.32
N ALA A 111 13.61 -16.65 6.02
CA ALA A 111 14.18 -15.39 5.57
C ALA A 111 15.72 -15.42 5.45
N ASP A 112 16.39 -16.18 6.32
CA ASP A 112 17.85 -16.14 6.46
C ASP A 112 18.63 -16.79 5.30
N ASN A 113 17.94 -17.42 4.33
CA ASN A 113 18.64 -18.31 3.41
C ASN A 113 18.99 -17.76 2.02
N ARG A 114 18.42 -16.64 1.51
CA ARG A 114 18.81 -16.14 0.18
C ARG A 114 18.61 -14.64 0.00
N LYS A 115 19.71 -13.90 -0.17
CA LYS A 115 19.67 -12.63 -0.91
C LYS A 115 19.31 -13.00 -2.36
N VAL A 116 18.10 -12.69 -2.78
CA VAL A 116 17.70 -12.80 -4.18
C VAL A 116 18.43 -11.67 -4.91
N PHE A 117 19.55 -12.00 -5.55
CA PHE A 117 20.21 -11.07 -6.45
C PHE A 117 19.32 -10.93 -7.68
N VAL A 118 18.84 -9.72 -7.93
CA VAL A 118 18.34 -9.37 -9.26
C VAL A 118 19.57 -9.27 -10.13
N ASP A 119 19.75 -10.21 -11.06
CA ASP A 119 20.80 -10.12 -12.06
C ASP A 119 20.65 -8.78 -12.78
N ARG A 120 21.57 -7.84 -12.53
CA ARG A 120 21.68 -6.66 -13.37
C ARG A 120 22.16 -7.18 -14.72
N ASN A 121 21.34 -7.02 -15.75
CA ASN A 121 21.81 -7.22 -17.11
C ASN A 121 23.00 -6.29 -17.34
N GLU A 122 24.13 -6.83 -17.81
CA GLU A 122 25.38 -6.07 -18.10
C GLU A 122 25.17 -4.82 -18.98
N LYS A 123 24.04 -4.74 -19.69
CA LYS A 123 23.65 -3.62 -20.54
C LYS A 123 23.35 -2.32 -19.77
N ASP A 124 23.07 -2.41 -18.47
CA ASP A 124 22.76 -1.25 -17.62
C ASP A 124 23.99 -0.73 -16.84
N ALA A 125 25.15 -1.36 -17.02
CA ALA A 125 26.40 -0.91 -16.42
C ALA A 125 26.97 0.26 -17.24
N SER A 126 26.91 1.48 -16.69
CA SER A 126 27.66 2.61 -17.24
C SER A 126 29.14 2.23 -17.35
N PRO A 127 29.82 2.53 -18.47
CA PRO A 127 31.22 2.20 -18.64
C PRO A 127 32.06 2.89 -17.55
N PRO A 128 33.12 2.23 -17.05
CA PRO A 128 33.98 2.81 -16.02
C PRO A 128 34.54 4.16 -16.51
N PRO A 129 34.62 5.17 -15.63
CA PRO A 129 35.12 6.48 -16.03
C PRO A 129 36.54 6.34 -16.55
N ALA A 130 36.78 6.83 -17.77
CA ALA A 130 38.08 6.78 -18.42
C ALA A 130 39.15 7.40 -17.50
N SER A 131 40.17 6.61 -17.19
CA SER A 131 41.39 7.10 -16.55
C SER A 131 42.00 8.16 -17.47
N LYS A 132 42.08 9.39 -16.98
CA LYS A 132 42.84 10.45 -17.63
C LYS A 132 44.31 10.14 -17.40
N GLU A 133 45.02 9.80 -18.47
CA GLU A 133 46.49 9.85 -18.53
C GLU A 133 46.97 11.30 -18.55
#